data_AF-F3ZS86-F1
#
_entry.id   AF-F3ZS86-F1
#
_cell.length_a   1.000
_cell.length_b   1.000
_cell.length_c   1.000
_cell.angle_alpha   90.00
_cell.angle_beta   90.00
_cell.angle_gamma   90.00
#
_symmetry.space_group_name_H-M   'P 1'
#
loop_
_entity.id
_entity.type
_entity.pdbx_description
1 polymer ?
#
loop_
_entity_poly.entity_id
_entity_poly.type
_entity_poly.pdbx_seq_one_letter_code
_entity_poly.pdbx_strand_id
1 'polypeptide(L)'
;MKKILGLDIGTNSVGWAVVNTNQEGEPSQIEKLGSRIIPMSQDILDKFGQGQTVSSTASRTDYRGIRRLRERSLLRRERLHRVLHILDFLPKHYADSIGWDPRNSKTYGKFLPGTEVKLAWVPTADGHQFLFYSTYLEMLEDLKQTQAQLFETSQTPVPLDWTIYYLRKKALTQPITKHELAWLLLHFNTKRGYYQRRGELEDTPTDKLVEYHALKVVDVEVDPEDQSKKPWYFVHLENGWIYKRQSSEPLDNWKGLVKEFIVTTHLDKEGKPKLDKEGEVRRSFSSPKEDDWTLVKKKTENDLEKSGLTVGAYIYQTLLNKPNQKIRGGLIKHIERNYYVEELEQILR
;
A
#
# COMPACT_ATOMS: atom_id res chain seq x y z
N MET A 1 -22.72 -34.29 -54.52
CA MET A 1 -23.39 -33.82 -53.29
C MET A 1 -22.42 -32.93 -52.54
N LYS A 2 -22.78 -31.67 -52.26
CA LYS A 2 -21.94 -30.78 -51.43
C LYS A 2 -22.32 -30.96 -49.96
N LYS A 3 -21.36 -30.81 -49.06
CA LYS A 3 -21.54 -30.91 -47.61
C LYS A 3 -21.50 -29.52 -46.98
N ILE A 4 -22.47 -29.21 -46.12
CA ILE A 4 -22.54 -27.97 -45.35
C ILE A 4 -22.29 -28.32 -43.88
N LEU A 5 -21.36 -27.62 -43.24
CA LEU A 5 -21.11 -27.73 -41.79
C LEU A 5 -21.76 -26.54 -41.09
N GLY A 6 -22.77 -26.79 -40.28
CA GLY A 6 -23.33 -25.83 -39.34
C GLY A 6 -22.60 -25.91 -38.00
N LEU A 7 -22.25 -24.76 -37.43
CA LEU A 7 -21.63 -24.64 -36.11
C LEU A 7 -22.45 -23.68 -35.26
N ASP A 8 -22.85 -24.13 -34.08
CA ASP A 8 -23.42 -23.32 -33.01
C ASP A 8 -22.40 -23.22 -31.88
N ILE A 9 -21.78 -22.05 -31.71
CA ILE A 9 -20.64 -21.84 -30.81
C ILE A 9 -21.14 -21.08 -29.58
N GLY A 10 -21.40 -21.83 -28.50
CA GLY A 10 -21.69 -21.29 -27.19
C GLY A 10 -20.43 -21.05 -26.35
N THR A 11 -20.63 -20.57 -25.12
CA THR A 11 -19.53 -20.28 -24.17
C THR A 11 -18.87 -21.56 -23.66
N ASN A 12 -19.62 -22.66 -23.53
CA ASN A 12 -19.18 -23.93 -22.96
C ASN A 12 -19.52 -25.14 -23.84
N SER A 13 -20.02 -24.92 -25.05
CA SER A 13 -20.38 -26.00 -25.96
C SER A 13 -20.26 -25.56 -27.42
N VAL A 14 -19.98 -26.53 -28.28
CA VAL A 14 -20.02 -26.37 -29.73
C VAL A 14 -20.95 -27.43 -30.31
N GLY A 15 -22.15 -27.01 -30.69
CA GLY A 15 -23.06 -27.81 -31.49
C GLY A 15 -22.57 -27.84 -32.93
N TRP A 16 -22.58 -29.01 -33.57
CA TRP A 16 -22.19 -29.12 -34.97
C TRP A 16 -23.07 -30.13 -35.71
N ALA A 17 -23.34 -29.85 -36.98
CA ALA A 17 -24.06 -30.73 -37.88
C ALA A 17 -23.51 -30.66 -39.29
N VAL A 18 -23.42 -31.80 -39.97
CA VAL A 18 -23.04 -31.90 -41.38
C VAL A 18 -24.28 -32.32 -42.17
N VAL A 19 -24.65 -31.51 -43.15
CA VAL A 19 -25.83 -31.70 -43.99
C VAL A 19 -25.40 -31.85 -45.45
N ASN A 20 -25.91 -32.89 -46.10
CA ASN A 20 -25.74 -33.12 -47.53
C ASN A 20 -26.77 -32.31 -48.32
N THR A 21 -26.36 -31.83 -49.50
CA THR A 21 -27.23 -31.14 -50.46
C THR A 21 -27.49 -31.96 -51.71
N ASN A 22 -28.69 -31.83 -52.27
CA ASN A 22 -29.08 -32.42 -53.55
C ASN A 22 -28.42 -31.67 -54.75
N GLN A 23 -28.76 -32.05 -55.98
CA GLN A 23 -28.20 -31.42 -57.19
C GLN A 23 -28.65 -29.97 -57.40
N GLU A 24 -29.78 -29.58 -56.80
CA GLU A 24 -30.36 -28.23 -56.81
C GLU A 24 -29.82 -27.35 -55.67
N GLY A 25 -29.00 -27.91 -54.78
CA GLY A 25 -28.38 -27.20 -53.65
C GLY A 25 -29.24 -27.18 -52.38
N GLU A 26 -30.39 -27.85 -52.36
CA GLU A 26 -31.27 -27.93 -51.21
C GLU A 26 -30.80 -28.97 -50.19
N PRO A 27 -31.00 -28.74 -48.87
CA PRO A 27 -30.67 -29.71 -47.82
C PRO A 27 -31.48 -30.99 -47.98
N SER A 28 -30.80 -32.14 -48.10
CA SER A 28 -31.47 -33.43 -48.34
C SER A 28 -31.37 -34.39 -47.16
N GLN A 29 -30.21 -34.43 -46.48
CA GLN A 29 -29.94 -35.41 -45.43
C GLN A 29 -28.95 -34.89 -44.40
N ILE A 30 -29.21 -35.14 -43.12
CA ILE A 30 -28.21 -34.97 -42.06
C ILE A 30 -27.27 -36.17 -42.08
N GLU A 31 -26.00 -35.93 -42.40
CA GLU A 31 -24.97 -36.97 -42.40
C GLU A 31 -24.52 -37.30 -40.98
N LYS A 32 -24.30 -36.26 -40.17
CA LYS A 32 -23.84 -36.41 -38.79
C LYS A 32 -24.16 -35.16 -37.98
N LEU A 33 -24.37 -35.35 -36.69
CA LEU A 33 -24.50 -34.26 -35.72
C LEU A 33 -23.81 -34.63 -34.42
N GLY A 34 -23.46 -33.62 -33.64
CA GLY A 34 -22.89 -33.81 -32.33
C GLY A 34 -22.84 -32.52 -31.52
N SER A 35 -22.52 -32.67 -30.24
CA SER A 35 -22.23 -31.55 -29.36
C SER A 35 -20.90 -31.81 -28.66
N ARG A 36 -19.99 -30.84 -28.73
CA ARG A 36 -18.75 -30.84 -27.97
C ARG A 36 -18.95 -29.99 -26.73
N ILE A 37 -19.09 -30.64 -25.57
CA ILE A 37 -19.11 -29.94 -24.29
C ILE A 37 -17.67 -29.64 -23.86
N ILE A 38 -17.41 -28.39 -23.51
CA ILE A 38 -16.14 -27.94 -22.91
C ILE A 38 -16.34 -27.97 -21.40
N PRO A 39 -15.69 -28.88 -20.66
CA PRO A 39 -15.91 -29.00 -19.23
C PRO A 39 -15.43 -27.74 -18.51
N MET A 40 -16.36 -27.06 -17.83
CA MET A 40 -16.10 -25.93 -16.94
C MET A 40 -16.82 -26.17 -15.62
N SER A 41 -16.29 -25.65 -14.51
CA SER A 41 -17.00 -25.71 -13.23
C SER A 41 -18.20 -24.78 -13.24
N GLN A 42 -19.23 -25.12 -12.47
CA GLN A 42 -20.45 -24.32 -12.35
C GLN A 42 -20.14 -22.89 -11.90
N ASP A 43 -19.20 -22.74 -10.98
CA ASP A 43 -18.72 -21.46 -10.46
C ASP A 43 -18.05 -20.56 -11.52
N ILE A 44 -17.49 -21.12 -12.60
CA ILE A 44 -16.97 -20.33 -13.73
C ILE A 44 -18.12 -19.87 -14.63
N LEU A 45 -19.13 -20.72 -14.85
CA LEU A 45 -20.32 -20.40 -15.65
C LEU A 45 -21.16 -19.30 -14.98
N ASP A 46 -21.35 -19.38 -13.66
CA ASP A 46 -22.11 -18.40 -12.89
C ASP A 46 -21.44 -17.02 -12.91
N LYS A 47 -20.10 -16.97 -12.78
CA LYS A 47 -19.32 -15.73 -12.89
C LYS A 47 -19.37 -15.13 -14.29
N PHE A 48 -19.34 -15.97 -15.33
CA PHE A 48 -19.46 -15.52 -16.71
C PHE A 48 -20.86 -14.96 -16.99
N GLY A 49 -21.91 -15.62 -16.50
CA GLY A 49 -23.31 -15.16 -16.60
C GLY A 49 -23.57 -13.84 -15.86
N GLN A 50 -22.84 -13.58 -14.77
CA GLN A 50 -22.86 -12.31 -14.04
C GLN A 50 -22.01 -11.20 -14.70
N GLY A 51 -21.34 -11.47 -15.82
CA GLY A 51 -20.48 -10.51 -16.51
C GLY A 51 -19.12 -10.28 -15.85
N GLN A 52 -18.69 -11.12 -14.90
CA GLN A 52 -17.33 -11.06 -14.35
C GLN A 52 -16.33 -11.73 -15.33
N THR A 53 -15.53 -10.91 -16.00
CA THR A 53 -14.54 -11.33 -17.01
C THR A 53 -13.18 -11.72 -16.42
N VAL A 54 -13.12 -12.16 -15.16
CA VAL A 54 -11.85 -12.55 -14.54
C VAL A 54 -11.42 -13.91 -15.09
N SER A 55 -10.39 -13.92 -15.94
CA SER A 55 -9.90 -15.17 -16.53
C SER A 55 -9.41 -16.15 -15.45
N SER A 56 -9.53 -17.45 -15.70
CA SER A 56 -8.92 -18.50 -14.86
C SER A 56 -7.41 -18.34 -14.69
N THR A 57 -6.74 -17.63 -15.62
CA THR A 57 -5.31 -17.34 -15.57
C THR A 57 -4.93 -16.12 -14.73
N ALA A 58 -5.91 -15.32 -14.28
CA ALA A 58 -5.67 -14.14 -13.45
C ALA A 58 -4.99 -14.53 -12.14
N SER A 59 -5.58 -15.44 -11.36
CA SER A 59 -5.02 -15.89 -10.09
C SER A 59 -3.63 -16.51 -10.24
N ARG A 60 -3.39 -17.28 -11.33
CA ARG A 60 -2.06 -17.82 -11.65
C ARG A 60 -1.05 -16.69 -11.90
N THR A 61 -1.47 -15.63 -12.59
CA THR A 61 -0.65 -14.46 -12.87
C THR A 61 -0.35 -13.69 -11.59
N ASP A 62 -1.32 -13.53 -10.70
CA ASP A 62 -1.16 -12.85 -9.40
C ASP A 62 -0.14 -13.58 -8.52
N TYR A 63 -0.30 -14.90 -8.34
CA TYR A 63 0.66 -15.70 -7.59
C TYR A 63 2.07 -15.66 -8.19
N ARG A 64 2.17 -15.66 -9.53
CA ARG A 64 3.45 -15.48 -10.23
C ARG A 64 4.05 -14.10 -9.96
N GLY A 65 3.22 -13.06 -9.92
CA GLY A 65 3.62 -11.70 -9.54
C GLY A 65 4.22 -11.65 -8.14
N ILE A 66 3.51 -12.20 -7.15
CA ILE A 66 3.94 -12.26 -5.75
C ILE A 66 5.29 -12.97 -5.61
N ARG A 67 5.46 -14.15 -6.25
CA ARG A 67 6.74 -14.89 -6.22
C ARG A 67 7.91 -14.06 -6.79
N ARG A 68 7.69 -13.37 -7.91
CA ARG A 68 8.71 -12.49 -8.51
C ARG A 68 9.05 -11.32 -7.60
N LEU A 69 8.07 -10.72 -6.92
CA LEU A 69 8.30 -9.63 -5.98
C LEU A 69 9.15 -10.09 -4.78
N ARG A 70 8.81 -11.26 -4.22
CA ARG A 70 9.60 -11.89 -3.14
C ARG A 70 11.05 -12.13 -3.58
N GLU A 71 11.23 -12.79 -4.71
CA GLU A 71 12.57 -13.09 -5.26
C GLU A 71 13.40 -11.82 -5.48
N ARG A 72 12.80 -10.79 -6.08
CA ARG A 72 13.48 -9.50 -6.26
C ARG A 72 13.86 -8.84 -4.94
N SER A 73 13.07 -9.04 -3.88
CA SER A 73 13.39 -8.53 -2.55
C SER A 73 14.59 -9.24 -1.95
N LEU A 74 14.64 -10.57 -2.08
CA LEU A 74 15.78 -11.37 -1.63
C LEU A 74 17.05 -10.99 -2.39
N LEU A 75 17.01 -10.94 -3.72
CA LEU A 75 18.16 -10.56 -4.54
C LEU A 75 18.72 -9.17 -4.20
N ARG A 76 17.87 -8.19 -3.86
CA ARG A 76 18.33 -6.86 -3.43
C ARG A 76 19.01 -6.90 -2.07
N ARG A 77 18.45 -7.66 -1.12
CA ARG A 77 19.05 -7.84 0.20
C ARG A 77 20.40 -8.55 0.10
N GLU A 78 20.49 -9.59 -0.72
CA GLU A 78 21.72 -10.34 -0.99
C GLU A 78 22.83 -9.46 -1.58
N ARG A 79 22.49 -8.60 -2.55
CA ARG A 79 23.45 -7.64 -3.11
C ARG A 79 23.95 -6.67 -2.05
N LEU A 80 23.06 -6.17 -1.20
CA LEU A 80 23.43 -5.28 -0.11
C LEU A 80 24.32 -5.98 0.93
N HIS A 81 24.02 -7.24 1.28
CA HIS A 81 24.87 -8.04 2.17
C HIS A 81 26.31 -8.14 1.65
N ARG A 82 26.48 -8.43 0.36
CA ARG A 82 27.81 -8.53 -0.27
C ARG A 82 28.60 -7.24 -0.15
N VAL A 83 27.96 -6.09 -0.40
CA VAL A 83 28.60 -4.78 -0.28
C VAL A 83 28.97 -4.50 1.18
N LEU A 84 28.04 -4.67 2.12
CA LEU A 84 28.29 -4.44 3.54
C LEU A 84 29.37 -5.37 4.12
N HIS A 85 29.50 -6.59 3.59
CA HIS A 85 30.54 -7.52 3.97
C HIS A 85 31.92 -7.10 3.48
N ILE A 86 32.04 -6.67 2.22
CA ILE A 86 33.29 -6.14 1.65
C ILE A 86 33.78 -4.93 2.46
N LEU A 87 32.85 -4.10 2.94
CA LEU A 87 33.15 -2.93 3.76
C LEU A 87 33.41 -3.24 5.24
N ASP A 88 33.24 -4.48 5.69
CA ASP A 88 33.30 -4.87 7.11
C ASP A 88 32.31 -4.09 8.02
N PHE A 89 31.10 -3.84 7.52
CA PHE A 89 30.06 -3.08 8.23
C PHE A 89 29.06 -3.98 8.96
N LEU A 90 29.05 -5.29 8.68
CA LEU A 90 28.15 -6.25 9.31
C LEU A 90 28.66 -6.67 10.69
N PRO A 91 27.80 -6.68 11.74
CA PRO A 91 28.18 -7.26 13.02
C PRO A 91 28.49 -8.76 12.88
N LYS A 92 29.42 -9.26 13.70
CA LYS A 92 29.89 -10.66 13.65
C LYS A 92 28.75 -11.69 13.62
N HIS A 93 27.81 -11.63 14.59
CA HIS A 93 26.69 -12.57 14.68
C HIS A 93 25.83 -12.60 13.40
N TYR A 94 25.70 -11.46 12.71
CA TYR A 94 24.94 -11.35 11.49
C TYR A 94 25.74 -11.87 10.29
N ALA A 95 27.03 -11.52 10.22
CA ALA A 95 27.92 -11.98 9.16
C ALA A 95 28.10 -13.52 9.17
N ASP A 96 28.22 -14.12 10.37
CA ASP A 96 28.37 -15.57 10.55
C ASP A 96 27.14 -16.36 10.08
N SER A 97 25.98 -15.70 10.02
CA SER A 97 24.72 -16.32 9.56
C SER A 97 24.57 -16.37 8.03
N ILE A 98 25.51 -15.80 7.28
CA ILE A 98 25.45 -15.64 5.83
C ILE A 98 26.58 -16.44 5.16
N GLY A 99 26.28 -17.06 4.01
CA GLY A 99 27.28 -17.73 3.20
C GLY A 99 28.11 -16.74 2.36
N TRP A 100 29.43 -16.86 2.40
CA TRP A 100 30.34 -15.95 1.68
C TRP A 100 31.11 -16.59 0.52
N ASP A 101 30.94 -17.89 0.25
CA ASP A 101 31.60 -18.58 -0.87
C ASP A 101 31.03 -18.15 -2.22
N PRO A 102 31.77 -17.40 -3.06
CA PRO A 102 31.29 -16.93 -4.36
C PRO A 102 31.00 -18.05 -5.36
N ARG A 103 31.58 -19.25 -5.14
CA ARG A 103 31.38 -20.43 -5.98
C ARG A 103 30.04 -21.11 -5.69
N ASN A 104 29.43 -20.81 -4.54
CA ASN A 104 28.17 -21.39 -4.12
C ASN A 104 27.02 -20.39 -4.25
N SER A 105 26.37 -20.36 -5.42
CA SER A 105 25.23 -19.47 -5.70
C SER A 105 24.00 -19.71 -4.80
N LYS A 106 23.91 -20.87 -4.13
CA LYS A 106 22.82 -21.18 -3.19
C LYS A 106 22.95 -20.42 -1.88
N THR A 107 24.17 -20.11 -1.44
CA THR A 107 24.43 -19.48 -0.13
C THR A 107 25.13 -18.13 -0.22
N TYR A 108 25.73 -17.77 -1.36
CA TYR A 108 26.50 -16.52 -1.49
C TYR A 108 25.67 -15.24 -1.29
N GLY A 109 25.93 -14.52 -0.19
CA GLY A 109 25.19 -13.35 0.25
C GLY A 109 23.80 -13.65 0.83
N LYS A 110 23.49 -14.94 1.03
CA LYS A 110 22.22 -15.45 1.57
C LYS A 110 22.41 -16.01 2.96
N PHE A 111 21.37 -15.93 3.78
CA PHE A 111 21.36 -16.64 5.06
C PHE A 111 21.54 -18.13 4.84
N LEU A 112 22.32 -18.77 5.71
CA LEU A 112 22.41 -20.22 5.76
C LEU A 112 21.04 -20.79 6.18
N PRO A 113 20.74 -22.05 5.80
CA PRO A 113 19.47 -22.66 6.15
C PRO A 113 19.21 -22.64 7.65
N GLY A 114 18.11 -22.01 8.07
CA GLY A 114 17.70 -21.96 9.49
C GLY A 114 18.42 -20.93 10.36
N THR A 115 19.30 -20.09 9.80
CA THR A 115 20.10 -19.13 10.59
C THR A 115 19.71 -17.67 10.39
N GLU A 116 18.54 -17.37 9.79
CA GLU A 116 18.12 -15.98 9.55
C GLU A 116 17.94 -15.22 10.87
N VAL A 117 18.76 -14.19 11.08
CA VAL A 117 18.76 -13.35 12.28
C VAL A 117 18.46 -11.89 11.94
N LYS A 118 18.01 -11.12 12.93
CA LYS A 118 17.86 -9.67 12.81
C LYS A 118 19.17 -9.00 13.23
N LEU A 119 19.67 -8.07 12.42
CA LEU A 119 20.94 -7.39 12.69
C LEU A 119 20.99 -6.68 14.06
N ALA A 120 19.86 -6.14 14.51
CA ALA A 120 19.78 -5.43 15.78
C ALA A 120 19.77 -6.35 17.02
N TRP A 121 19.66 -7.67 16.86
CA TRP A 121 19.45 -8.62 17.95
C TRP A 121 20.55 -9.68 17.95
N VAL A 122 21.49 -9.55 18.90
CA VAL A 122 22.60 -10.48 19.08
C VAL A 122 22.11 -11.67 19.91
N PRO A 123 22.22 -12.92 19.41
CA PRO A 123 21.90 -14.09 20.22
C PRO A 123 22.90 -14.25 21.37
N THR A 124 22.39 -14.48 22.58
CA THR A 124 23.17 -14.72 23.81
C THR A 124 22.70 -16.02 24.48
N ALA A 125 23.42 -16.49 25.51
CA ALA A 125 23.04 -17.70 26.25
C ALA A 125 21.63 -17.62 26.85
N ASP A 126 21.22 -16.43 27.28
CA ASP A 126 19.95 -16.17 27.97
C ASP A 126 18.87 -15.55 27.04
N GLY A 127 19.11 -15.48 25.73
CA GLY A 127 18.14 -14.96 24.76
C GLY A 127 18.76 -14.06 23.70
N HIS A 128 18.33 -12.80 23.66
CA HIS A 128 18.81 -11.83 22.67
C HIS A 128 19.11 -10.48 23.31
N GLN A 129 20.24 -9.89 22.96
CA GLN A 129 20.63 -8.55 23.37
C GLN A 129 20.44 -7.58 22.21
N PHE A 130 19.88 -6.41 22.50
CA PHE A 130 19.78 -5.33 21.52
C PHE A 130 21.13 -4.66 21.30
N LEU A 131 21.62 -4.67 20.06
CA LEU A 131 22.95 -4.18 19.70
C LEU A 131 23.10 -2.66 19.88
N PHE A 132 22.03 -1.90 19.63
CA PHE A 132 22.06 -0.43 19.57
C PHE A 132 21.52 0.21 20.85
N TYR A 133 21.79 -0.41 22.01
CA TYR A 133 21.23 0.04 23.28
C TYR A 133 21.70 1.44 23.68
N SER A 134 22.94 1.82 23.37
CA SER A 134 23.44 3.19 23.59
C SER A 134 22.60 4.23 22.83
N THR A 135 22.31 3.96 21.56
CA THR A 135 21.48 4.81 20.70
C THR A 135 20.03 4.88 21.20
N TYR A 136 19.54 3.77 21.76
CA TYR A 136 18.25 3.75 22.43
C TYR A 136 18.22 4.63 23.69
N LEU A 137 19.28 4.65 24.51
CA LEU A 137 19.36 5.55 25.67
C LEU A 137 19.41 7.03 25.25
N GLU A 138 20.13 7.36 24.17
CA GLU A 138 20.12 8.72 23.61
C GLU A 138 18.72 9.14 23.14
N MET A 139 17.98 8.22 22.51
CA MET A 139 16.59 8.43 22.12
C MET A 139 15.69 8.67 23.34
N LEU A 140 15.90 7.94 24.44
CA LEU A 140 15.12 8.13 25.67
C LEU A 140 15.37 9.51 26.30
N GLU A 141 16.58 10.03 26.23
CA GLU A 141 16.89 11.38 26.70
C GLU A 141 16.13 12.45 25.89
N ASP A 142 16.11 12.31 24.56
CA ASP A 142 15.33 13.18 23.65
C ASP A 142 13.81 13.08 23.94
N LEU A 143 13.31 11.88 24.22
CA LEU A 143 11.92 11.67 24.61
C LEU A 143 11.61 12.31 25.97
N LYS A 144 12.51 12.23 26.95
CA LYS A 144 12.32 12.79 28.29
C LYS A 144 12.18 14.30 28.29
N GLN A 145 12.88 14.99 27.39
CA GLN A 145 12.76 16.43 27.19
C GLN A 145 11.36 16.84 26.67
N THR A 146 10.72 15.99 25.87
CA THR A 146 9.43 16.29 25.24
C THR A 146 8.23 15.76 26.03
N GLN A 147 8.37 14.59 26.66
CA GLN A 147 7.31 13.87 27.37
C GLN A 147 7.83 13.24 28.67
N ALA A 148 8.27 14.07 29.60
CA ALA A 148 8.77 13.64 30.92
C ALA A 148 7.77 12.72 31.68
N GLN A 149 6.46 12.94 31.50
CA GLN A 149 5.40 12.18 32.17
C GLN A 149 5.44 10.67 31.85
N LEU A 150 5.91 10.27 30.67
CA LEU A 150 6.01 8.84 30.32
C LEU A 150 6.99 8.07 31.21
N PHE A 151 7.96 8.76 31.80
CA PHE A 151 9.02 8.16 32.60
C PHE A 151 8.64 7.99 34.07
N GLU A 152 7.46 8.46 34.49
CA GLU A 152 6.97 8.31 35.87
C GLU A 152 6.71 6.83 36.22
N THR A 153 6.30 6.02 35.24
CA THR A 153 5.96 4.60 35.43
C THR A 153 7.11 3.65 35.10
N SER A 154 7.99 4.01 34.17
CA SER A 154 9.09 3.15 33.70
C SER A 154 10.25 3.99 33.17
N GLN A 155 11.48 3.55 33.44
CA GLN A 155 12.67 4.17 32.83
C GLN A 155 12.78 3.88 31.32
N THR A 156 12.08 2.86 30.82
CA THR A 156 12.04 2.48 29.40
C THR A 156 10.58 2.41 28.93
N PRO A 157 9.91 3.56 28.74
CA PRO A 157 8.48 3.60 28.46
C PRO A 157 8.11 3.24 27.01
N VAL A 158 9.09 3.13 26.11
CA VAL A 158 8.87 2.92 24.67
C VAL A 158 9.61 1.70 24.12
N PRO A 159 9.14 1.09 23.00
CA PRO A 159 9.79 -0.08 22.41
C PRO A 159 11.17 0.23 21.81
N LEU A 160 12.09 -0.74 21.87
CA LEU A 160 13.42 -0.67 21.24
C LEU A 160 13.35 -0.46 19.72
N ASP A 161 12.28 -0.90 19.07
CA ASP A 161 12.09 -0.72 17.62
C ASP A 161 12.00 0.75 17.19
N TRP A 162 11.72 1.70 18.10
CA TRP A 162 11.72 3.13 17.77
C TRP A 162 13.12 3.66 17.44
N THR A 163 14.16 2.98 17.94
CA THR A 163 15.56 3.36 17.75
C THR A 163 15.91 3.52 16.28
N ILE A 164 15.30 2.76 15.36
CA ILE A 164 15.59 2.90 13.92
C ILE A 164 15.11 4.23 13.33
N TYR A 165 14.00 4.80 13.85
CA TYR A 165 13.49 6.08 13.38
C TYR A 165 14.25 7.25 14.02
N TYR A 166 14.60 7.11 15.30
CA TYR A 166 15.53 8.03 15.95
C TYR A 166 16.88 8.05 15.23
N LEU A 167 17.43 6.88 14.91
CA LEU A 167 18.70 6.76 14.20
C LEU A 167 18.65 7.46 12.82
N ARG A 168 17.51 7.38 12.11
CA ARG A 168 17.32 8.13 10.86
C ARG A 168 17.28 9.64 11.06
N LYS A 169 16.69 10.14 12.16
CA LYS A 169 16.77 11.57 12.55
C LYS A 169 18.22 11.95 12.90
N LYS A 170 18.87 11.17 13.76
CA LYS A 170 20.25 11.39 14.24
C LYS A 170 21.24 11.46 13.08
N ALA A 171 21.15 10.52 12.14
CA ALA A 171 22.06 10.41 11.01
C ALA A 171 22.03 11.59 10.02
N LEU A 172 21.03 12.48 10.11
CA LEU A 172 20.97 13.71 9.30
C LEU A 172 21.87 14.82 9.83
N THR A 173 22.26 14.76 11.10
CA THR A 173 22.98 15.85 11.78
C THR A 173 24.20 15.38 12.57
N GLN A 174 24.30 14.08 12.88
CA GLN A 174 25.35 13.52 13.70
C GLN A 174 25.94 12.26 13.05
N PRO A 175 27.24 11.99 13.24
CA PRO A 175 27.86 10.77 12.76
C PRO A 175 27.27 9.54 13.45
N ILE A 176 27.18 8.44 12.70
CA ILE A 176 26.71 7.14 13.17
C ILE A 176 27.77 6.08 12.94
N THR A 177 27.72 5.00 13.71
CA THR A 177 28.66 3.88 13.60
C THR A 177 28.42 3.06 12.33
N LYS A 178 29.43 2.29 11.92
CA LYS A 178 29.32 1.39 10.75
C LYS A 178 28.18 0.36 10.88
N HIS A 179 27.95 -0.16 12.09
CA HIS A 179 26.87 -1.12 12.35
C HIS A 179 25.49 -0.48 12.31
N GLU A 180 25.36 0.74 12.83
CA GLU A 180 24.12 1.53 12.73
C GLU A 180 23.80 1.85 11.27
N LEU A 181 24.81 2.26 10.50
CA LEU A 181 24.65 2.51 9.06
C LEU A 181 24.23 1.24 8.32
N ALA A 182 24.82 0.08 8.63
CA ALA A 182 24.39 -1.20 8.06
C ALA A 182 22.92 -1.52 8.38
N TRP A 183 22.48 -1.29 9.63
CA TRP A 183 21.10 -1.49 10.04
C TRP A 183 20.14 -0.57 9.27
N LEU A 184 20.51 0.70 9.15
CA LEU A 184 19.76 1.73 8.44
C LEU A 184 19.62 1.40 6.95
N LEU A 185 20.71 1.03 6.27
CA LEU A 185 20.68 0.64 4.85
C LEU A 185 19.80 -0.60 4.59
N LEU A 186 19.85 -1.60 5.49
CA LEU A 186 18.97 -2.77 5.40
C LEU A 186 17.50 -2.41 5.66
N HIS A 187 17.25 -1.42 6.52
CA HIS A 187 15.91 -0.88 6.74
C HIS A 187 15.37 -0.21 5.47
N PHE A 188 16.16 0.65 4.80
CA PHE A 188 15.80 1.24 3.50
C PHE A 188 15.60 0.19 2.40
N ASN A 189 16.40 -0.89 2.38
CA ASN A 189 16.21 -1.99 1.42
C ASN A 189 14.82 -2.63 1.55
N THR A 190 14.33 -2.74 2.79
CA THR A 190 13.01 -3.29 3.14
C THR A 190 11.89 -2.27 2.91
N LYS A 191 12.13 -0.99 3.22
CA LYS A 191 11.17 0.12 3.14
C LYS A 191 11.71 1.23 2.23
N ARG A 192 11.40 1.11 0.94
CA ARG A 192 11.99 1.92 -0.16
C ARG A 192 10.98 2.75 -0.96
N GLY A 193 9.79 2.96 -0.41
CA GLY A 193 8.69 3.63 -1.09
C GLY A 193 8.11 2.89 -2.29
N TYR A 194 7.00 3.43 -2.77
CA TYR A 194 6.38 3.07 -4.04
C TYR A 194 7.10 3.82 -5.17
N TYR A 195 7.25 3.22 -6.35
CA TYR A 195 7.84 3.90 -7.49
C TYR A 195 6.84 3.86 -8.62
N GLN A 196 6.19 5.00 -8.82
CA GLN A 196 5.20 5.19 -9.86
C GLN A 196 5.90 5.23 -11.22
N ARG A 197 5.50 4.36 -12.14
CA ARG A 197 6.09 4.30 -13.48
C ARG A 197 5.51 5.41 -14.35
N ARG A 198 6.31 5.88 -15.33
CA ARG A 198 5.85 6.85 -16.35
C ARG A 198 4.65 6.25 -17.10
N GLY A 199 3.49 6.89 -17.04
CA GLY A 199 2.21 6.39 -17.55
C GLY A 199 1.23 5.86 -16.49
N GLU A 200 1.67 5.73 -15.23
CA GLU A 200 0.78 5.69 -14.06
C GLU A 200 0.52 7.10 -13.51
N LEU A 201 0.85 8.17 -14.26
CA LEU A 201 0.23 9.47 -14.00
C LEU A 201 -1.27 9.21 -14.04
N GLU A 202 -1.97 9.56 -12.96
CA GLU A 202 -3.40 9.35 -12.91
C GLU A 202 -3.99 9.87 -14.24
N ASP A 203 -4.84 9.07 -14.87
CA ASP A 203 -5.99 9.62 -15.57
C ASP A 203 -6.86 10.33 -14.51
N THR A 204 -6.34 11.35 -13.82
CA THR A 204 -7.20 12.42 -13.33
C THR A 204 -7.66 13.05 -14.62
N PRO A 205 -8.92 12.83 -15.03
CA PRO A 205 -9.40 13.54 -16.19
C PRO A 205 -9.17 15.02 -15.88
N THR A 206 -8.61 15.76 -16.83
CA THR A 206 -8.18 17.17 -16.66
C THR A 206 -9.28 18.11 -16.14
N ASP A 207 -10.52 17.61 -16.08
CA ASP A 207 -11.72 18.26 -15.56
C ASP A 207 -12.01 17.97 -14.06
N LYS A 208 -11.13 17.29 -13.31
CA LYS A 208 -11.34 17.00 -11.87
C LYS A 208 -10.05 17.08 -11.05
N LEU A 209 -10.13 17.80 -9.94
CA LEU A 209 -9.12 17.83 -8.87
C LEU A 209 -9.60 16.95 -7.72
N VAL A 210 -8.89 15.87 -7.42
CA VAL A 210 -9.22 14.95 -6.31
C VAL A 210 -8.22 15.17 -5.18
N GLU A 211 -8.73 15.64 -4.05
CA GLU A 211 -7.94 15.97 -2.86
C GLU A 211 -8.43 15.19 -1.65
N TYR A 212 -7.52 14.94 -0.72
CA TYR A 212 -7.85 14.29 0.53
C TYR A 212 -7.84 15.33 1.66
N HIS A 213 -8.86 15.29 2.52
CA HIS A 213 -8.93 16.14 3.71
C HIS A 213 -9.27 15.31 4.96
N ALA A 214 -8.56 15.55 6.05
CA ALA A 214 -8.95 15.09 7.37
C ALA A 214 -9.59 16.28 8.10
N LEU A 215 -10.91 16.26 8.25
CA LEU A 215 -11.68 17.40 8.76
C LEU A 215 -12.43 16.99 10.02
N LYS A 216 -12.40 17.87 11.02
CA LYS A 216 -13.22 17.70 12.23
C LYS A 216 -14.69 17.92 11.90
N VAL A 217 -15.53 17.00 12.37
CA VAL A 217 -16.99 17.15 12.31
C VAL A 217 -17.43 18.07 13.43
N VAL A 218 -18.00 19.21 13.06
CA VAL A 218 -18.52 20.23 13.99
C VAL A 218 -19.96 19.92 14.36
N ASP A 219 -20.76 19.49 13.39
CA ASP A 219 -22.16 19.15 13.64
C ASP A 219 -22.70 18.09 12.68
N VAL A 220 -23.81 17.48 13.06
CA VAL A 220 -24.53 16.49 12.24
C VAL A 220 -26.02 16.78 12.33
N GLU A 221 -26.64 17.07 11.20
CA GLU A 221 -28.07 17.31 11.08
C GLU A 221 -28.72 16.19 10.24
N VAL A 222 -29.93 15.78 10.60
CA VAL A 222 -30.73 14.85 9.78
C VAL A 222 -31.52 15.66 8.78
N ASP A 223 -31.57 15.22 7.53
CA ASP A 223 -32.39 15.84 6.49
C ASP A 223 -33.87 15.74 6.89
N PRO A 224 -34.55 16.87 7.21
CA PRO A 224 -35.90 16.85 7.76
C PRO A 224 -36.96 16.39 6.74
N GLU A 225 -36.63 16.36 5.44
CA GLU A 225 -37.55 15.93 4.37
C GLU A 225 -37.45 14.43 4.06
N ASP A 226 -36.51 13.69 4.64
CA ASP A 226 -36.26 12.28 4.30
C ASP A 226 -36.92 11.29 5.29
N GLN A 227 -37.95 10.59 4.84
CA GLN A 227 -38.64 9.51 5.58
C GLN A 227 -38.16 8.10 5.20
N SER A 228 -36.99 7.98 4.55
CA SER A 228 -36.48 6.69 4.10
C SER A 228 -35.95 5.80 5.25
N LYS A 229 -35.90 4.48 5.03
CA LYS A 229 -35.28 3.52 5.97
C LYS A 229 -33.79 3.77 6.25
N LYS A 230 -33.14 4.67 5.48
CA LYS A 230 -31.74 5.07 5.62
C LYS A 230 -31.65 6.60 5.45
N PRO A 231 -31.91 7.37 6.52
CA PRO A 231 -32.00 8.82 6.43
C PRO A 231 -30.71 9.44 5.90
N TRP A 232 -30.87 10.53 5.15
CA TRP A 232 -29.78 11.43 4.80
C TRP A 232 -29.34 12.27 6.01
N TYR A 233 -28.03 12.39 6.17
CA TYR A 233 -27.38 13.24 7.16
C TYR A 233 -26.54 14.31 6.46
N PHE A 234 -26.61 15.54 6.97
CA PHE A 234 -25.72 16.65 6.64
C PHE A 234 -24.65 16.76 7.73
N VAL A 235 -23.41 16.43 7.39
CA VAL A 235 -22.27 16.49 8.31
C VAL A 235 -21.51 17.78 8.06
N HIS A 236 -21.55 18.70 9.03
CA HIS A 236 -20.87 19.99 8.97
C HIS A 236 -19.42 19.85 9.40
N LEU A 237 -18.51 20.30 8.56
CA LEU A 237 -17.06 20.20 8.75
C LEU A 237 -16.47 21.54 9.20
N GLU A 238 -15.32 21.50 9.89
CA GLU A 238 -14.69 22.70 10.48
C GLU A 238 -14.32 23.81 9.50
N ASN A 239 -14.20 23.49 8.22
CA ASN A 239 -13.92 24.45 7.15
C ASN A 239 -15.19 24.98 6.46
N GLY A 240 -16.37 24.74 7.04
CA GLY A 240 -17.65 25.19 6.51
C GLY A 240 -18.24 24.29 5.42
N TRP A 241 -17.58 23.18 5.05
CA TRP A 241 -18.10 22.23 4.08
C TRP A 241 -19.17 21.31 4.67
N ILE A 242 -20.10 20.86 3.83
CA ILE A 242 -21.19 19.96 4.21
C ILE A 242 -21.04 18.65 3.46
N TYR A 243 -20.88 17.55 4.20
CA TYR A 243 -20.88 16.19 3.65
C TYR A 243 -22.25 15.55 3.81
N LYS A 244 -22.93 15.31 2.68
CA LYS A 244 -24.23 14.65 2.65
C LYS A 244 -24.06 13.12 2.49
N ARG A 245 -24.59 12.31 3.42
CA ARG A 245 -24.49 10.84 3.37
C ARG A 245 -25.74 10.13 3.92
N GLN A 246 -26.11 9.00 3.31
CA GLN A 246 -27.08 8.06 3.89
C GLN A 246 -26.43 7.11 4.90
N SER A 247 -27.07 6.94 6.06
CA SER A 247 -26.67 5.96 7.06
C SER A 247 -27.88 5.25 7.65
N SER A 248 -27.73 3.97 7.97
CA SER A 248 -28.73 3.24 8.76
C SER A 248 -28.54 3.44 10.26
N GLU A 249 -27.34 3.84 10.69
CA GLU A 249 -27.01 4.15 12.08
C GLU A 249 -26.90 5.67 12.29
N PRO A 250 -27.34 6.21 13.46
CA PRO A 250 -27.17 7.62 13.80
C PRO A 250 -25.70 8.04 13.75
N LEU A 251 -25.42 9.20 13.14
CA LEU A 251 -24.07 9.73 13.00
C LEU A 251 -23.71 10.76 14.08
N ASP A 252 -24.52 10.92 15.12
CA ASP A 252 -24.29 11.90 16.20
C ASP A 252 -22.94 11.68 16.92
N ASN A 253 -22.51 10.42 16.98
CA ASN A 253 -21.21 10.03 17.53
C ASN A 253 -20.01 10.50 16.69
N TRP A 254 -20.23 11.10 15.52
CA TRP A 254 -19.16 11.70 14.73
C TRP A 254 -18.80 13.10 15.21
N LYS A 255 -19.69 13.78 15.94
CA LYS A 255 -19.46 15.14 16.43
C LYS A 255 -18.19 15.20 17.28
N GLY A 256 -17.28 16.10 16.92
CA GLY A 256 -15.97 16.26 17.57
C GLY A 256 -14.87 15.33 17.07
N LEU A 257 -15.17 14.32 16.26
CA LEU A 257 -14.16 13.43 15.66
C LEU A 257 -13.60 14.01 14.37
N VAL A 258 -12.31 13.76 14.12
CA VAL A 258 -11.67 14.00 12.83
C VAL A 258 -11.98 12.83 11.90
N LYS A 259 -12.61 13.12 10.77
CA LYS A 259 -12.97 12.13 9.75
C LYS A 259 -12.23 12.42 8.45
N GLU A 260 -12.04 11.36 7.69
CA GLU A 260 -11.25 11.36 6.47
C GLU A 260 -12.18 11.43 5.26
N PHE A 261 -11.92 12.36 4.33
CA PHE A 261 -12.74 12.63 3.17
C PHE A 261 -11.91 12.73 1.90
N ILE A 262 -12.43 12.18 0.82
CA ILE A 262 -11.98 12.44 -0.54
C ILE A 262 -12.91 13.50 -1.11
N VAL A 263 -12.36 14.64 -1.52
CA VAL A 263 -13.08 15.76 -2.11
C VAL A 263 -12.69 15.86 -3.56
N THR A 264 -13.66 15.70 -4.45
CA THR A 264 -13.47 15.90 -5.89
C THR A 264 -14.07 17.26 -6.27
N THR A 265 -13.21 18.19 -6.67
CA THR A 265 -13.59 19.48 -7.22
C THR A 265 -13.63 19.37 -8.75
N HIS A 266 -14.77 19.68 -9.36
CA HIS A 266 -14.87 19.68 -10.82
C HIS A 266 -14.24 20.96 -11.39
N LEU A 267 -13.39 20.82 -12.39
CA LEU A 267 -12.71 21.91 -13.09
C LEU A 267 -13.33 22.17 -14.47
N ASP A 268 -13.24 23.42 -14.92
CA ASP A 268 -13.52 23.85 -16.28
C ASP A 268 -12.32 23.63 -17.22
N LYS A 269 -12.51 23.85 -18.53
CA LYS A 269 -11.47 23.69 -19.56
C LYS A 269 -10.23 24.59 -19.34
N GLU A 270 -10.34 25.61 -18.50
CA GLU A 270 -9.28 26.53 -18.11
C GLU A 270 -8.65 26.19 -16.73
N GLY A 271 -9.08 25.11 -16.07
CA GLY A 271 -8.55 24.69 -14.77
C GLY A 271 -9.14 25.43 -13.56
N LYS A 272 -10.18 26.25 -13.74
CA LYS A 272 -10.91 26.90 -12.63
C LYS A 272 -12.02 25.99 -12.08
N PRO A 273 -12.36 26.07 -10.77
CA PRO A 273 -13.43 25.27 -10.19
C PRO A 273 -14.80 25.63 -10.76
N LYS A 274 -15.57 24.64 -11.19
CA LYS A 274 -16.97 24.80 -11.62
C LYS A 274 -17.82 25.21 -10.43
N LEU A 275 -18.69 26.19 -10.63
CA LEU A 275 -19.71 26.55 -9.65
C LEU A 275 -20.96 25.69 -9.85
N ASP A 276 -21.66 25.40 -8.75
CA ASP A 276 -22.98 24.77 -8.77
C ASP A 276 -24.10 25.79 -9.05
N LYS A 277 -25.35 25.35 -8.94
CA LYS A 277 -26.53 26.21 -9.20
C LYS A 277 -26.73 27.31 -8.16
N GLU A 278 -26.04 27.21 -7.02
CA GLU A 278 -26.13 28.12 -5.87
C GLU A 278 -24.94 29.10 -5.81
N GLY A 279 -23.98 28.98 -6.73
CA GLY A 279 -22.82 29.85 -6.83
C GLY A 279 -21.62 29.39 -6.00
N GLU A 280 -21.71 28.22 -5.37
CA GLU A 280 -20.64 27.61 -4.59
C GLU A 280 -19.80 26.66 -5.46
N VAL A 281 -18.57 26.38 -5.05
CA VAL A 281 -17.70 25.48 -5.82
C VAL A 281 -18.25 24.06 -5.76
N ARG A 282 -18.54 23.49 -6.94
CA ARG A 282 -19.09 22.14 -7.10
C ARG A 282 -18.09 21.08 -6.65
N ARG A 283 -18.29 20.60 -5.41
CA ARG A 283 -17.50 19.56 -4.76
C ARG A 283 -18.33 18.32 -4.51
N SER A 284 -17.75 17.14 -4.70
CA SER A 284 -18.34 15.88 -4.24
C SER A 284 -17.45 15.24 -3.19
N PHE A 285 -18.08 14.73 -2.13
CA PHE A 285 -17.41 14.08 -1.02
C PHE A 285 -17.62 12.57 -1.08
N SER A 286 -16.57 11.80 -0.84
CA SER A 286 -16.66 10.37 -0.61
C SER A 286 -15.79 9.96 0.57
N SER A 287 -16.26 9.01 1.37
CA SER A 287 -15.41 8.37 2.38
C SER A 287 -14.36 7.49 1.68
N PRO A 288 -13.08 7.54 2.11
CA PRO A 288 -12.03 6.68 1.54
C PRO A 288 -12.40 5.20 1.66
N LYS A 289 -12.33 4.45 0.55
CA LYS A 289 -12.39 2.99 0.61
C LYS A 289 -11.02 2.45 1.03
N GLU A 290 -10.97 1.25 1.61
CA GLU A 290 -9.69 0.62 1.99
C GLU A 290 -8.71 0.45 0.82
N ASP A 291 -9.25 0.36 -0.40
CA ASP A 291 -8.51 0.21 -1.66
C ASP A 291 -8.03 1.54 -2.30
N ASP A 292 -8.45 2.70 -1.79
CA ASP A 292 -8.06 4.02 -2.33
C ASP A 292 -6.67 4.46 -1.83
N TRP A 293 -5.67 3.59 -2.01
CA TRP A 293 -4.31 3.78 -1.48
C TRP A 293 -3.58 4.98 -2.08
N THR A 294 -3.98 5.45 -3.28
CA THR A 294 -3.40 6.61 -3.98
C THR A 294 -3.68 7.92 -3.25
N LEU A 295 -4.86 8.05 -2.65
CA LEU A 295 -5.27 9.27 -1.94
C LEU A 295 -4.69 9.31 -0.54
N VAL A 296 -4.62 8.16 0.14
CA VAL A 296 -3.87 8.02 1.40
C VAL A 296 -2.40 8.39 1.19
N LYS A 297 -1.82 7.96 0.06
CA LYS A 297 -0.46 8.34 -0.34
C LYS A 297 -0.31 9.86 -0.46
N LYS A 298 -1.13 10.51 -1.29
CA LYS A 298 -1.07 11.97 -1.49
C LYS A 298 -1.22 12.75 -0.19
N LYS A 299 -2.08 12.31 0.73
CA LYS A 299 -2.21 12.91 2.06
C LYS A 299 -0.91 12.81 2.84
N THR A 300 -0.37 11.59 2.99
CA THR A 300 0.88 11.38 3.74
C THR A 300 2.03 12.19 3.13
N GLU A 301 2.08 12.29 1.80
CA GLU A 301 3.07 13.11 1.08
C GLU A 301 2.90 14.60 1.37
N ASN A 302 1.68 15.13 1.31
CA ASN A 302 1.39 16.53 1.66
C ASN A 302 1.68 16.84 3.14
N ASP A 303 1.33 15.94 4.06
CA ASP A 303 1.61 16.09 5.49
C ASP A 303 3.14 16.09 5.75
N LEU A 304 3.87 15.23 5.02
CA LEU A 304 5.32 15.17 5.07
C LEU A 304 5.94 16.46 4.52
N GLU A 305 5.49 16.94 3.36
CA GLU A 305 5.96 18.19 2.75
C GLU A 305 5.70 19.41 3.63
N LYS A 306 4.49 19.53 4.19
CA LYS A 306 4.15 20.60 5.15
C LYS A 306 5.01 20.57 6.40
N SER A 307 5.42 19.38 6.84
CA SER A 307 6.31 19.26 8.00
C SER A 307 7.73 19.74 7.72
N GLY A 308 8.16 19.73 6.45
CA GLY A 308 9.54 20.01 6.06
C GLY A 308 10.56 18.98 6.56
N LEU A 309 10.10 17.85 7.10
CA LEU A 309 10.95 16.78 7.65
C LEU A 309 11.16 15.65 6.64
N THR A 310 12.28 14.93 6.78
CA THR A 310 12.48 13.66 6.08
C THR A 310 11.60 12.56 6.67
N VAL A 311 11.41 11.44 5.94
CA VAL A 311 10.49 10.37 6.35
C VAL A 311 10.83 9.82 7.73
N GLY A 312 12.10 9.52 8.00
CA GLY A 312 12.55 9.04 9.31
C GLY A 312 12.27 10.01 10.45
N ALA A 313 12.61 11.29 10.24
CA ALA A 313 12.39 12.35 11.22
C ALA A 313 10.90 12.61 11.47
N TYR A 314 10.07 12.61 10.41
CA TYR A 314 8.63 12.76 10.53
C TYR A 314 7.98 11.62 11.32
N ILE A 315 8.36 10.36 11.06
CA ILE A 315 7.87 9.21 11.84
C ILE A 315 8.25 9.40 13.31
N TYR A 316 9.51 9.69 13.58
CA TYR A 316 10.00 9.82 14.94
C TYR A 316 9.31 10.98 15.70
N GLN A 317 9.19 12.16 15.08
CA GLN A 317 8.50 13.30 15.68
C GLN A 317 7.02 13.00 15.94
N THR A 318 6.36 12.25 15.06
CA THR A 318 4.97 11.83 15.27
C THR A 318 4.86 10.88 16.46
N LEU A 319 5.81 9.94 16.61
CA LEU A 319 5.86 9.03 17.76
C LEU A 319 6.12 9.78 19.07
N LEU A 320 6.99 10.80 19.05
CA LEU A 320 7.20 11.68 20.20
C LEU A 320 5.92 12.39 20.63
N ASN A 321 5.07 12.82 19.70
CA ASN A 321 3.82 13.51 20.03
C ASN A 321 2.69 12.55 20.39
N LYS A 322 2.63 11.39 19.72
CA LYS A 322 1.57 10.38 19.85
C LYS A 322 2.17 8.97 19.94
N PRO A 323 2.55 8.51 21.15
CA PRO A 323 3.20 7.22 21.33
C PRO A 323 2.39 6.00 20.86
N ASN A 324 1.05 6.10 20.90
CA ASN A 324 0.15 5.04 20.45
C ASN A 324 -0.06 5.01 18.92
N GLN A 325 0.66 5.84 18.15
CA GLN A 325 0.49 5.93 16.71
C GLN A 325 0.98 4.66 16.01
N LYS A 326 0.08 3.99 15.29
CA LYS A 326 0.44 2.88 14.39
C LYS A 326 1.25 3.42 13.21
N ILE A 327 2.50 2.97 13.08
CA ILE A 327 3.39 3.40 12.00
C ILE A 327 3.02 2.70 10.68
N ARG A 328 3.09 1.36 10.67
CA ARG A 328 2.84 0.55 9.47
C ARG A 328 1.35 0.44 9.19
N GLY A 329 0.94 0.93 8.02
CA GLY A 329 -0.47 0.92 7.62
C GLY A 329 -1.35 1.92 8.38
N GLY A 330 -0.75 2.78 9.20
CA GLY A 330 -1.39 3.93 9.82
C GLY A 330 -0.74 5.21 9.31
N LEU A 331 0.35 5.64 9.96
CA LEU A 331 1.05 6.90 9.64
C LEU A 331 1.64 6.92 8.23
N ILE A 332 2.34 5.85 7.83
CA ILE A 332 2.94 5.73 6.50
C ILE A 332 2.53 4.39 5.88
N LYS A 333 1.68 4.45 4.84
CA LYS A 333 1.22 3.29 4.08
C LYS A 333 1.97 3.19 2.75
N HIS A 334 1.75 4.16 1.86
CA HIS A 334 2.43 4.29 0.57
C HIS A 334 2.88 5.74 0.42
N ILE A 335 4.16 5.95 0.13
CA ILE A 335 4.72 7.24 -0.27
C ILE A 335 5.70 6.99 -1.41
N GLU A 336 5.97 8.00 -2.22
CA GLU A 336 6.91 7.93 -3.32
C GLU A 336 8.31 7.54 -2.85
N ARG A 337 9.03 6.88 -3.75
CA ARG A 337 10.40 6.43 -3.51
C ARG A 337 11.33 7.62 -3.32
N ASN A 338 11.05 8.74 -3.95
CA ASN A 338 11.91 9.92 -3.94
C ASN A 338 12.17 10.41 -2.51
N TYR A 339 11.16 10.47 -1.64
CA TYR A 339 11.35 10.85 -0.24
C TYR A 339 12.34 9.94 0.52
N TYR A 340 12.34 8.63 0.24
CA TYR A 340 13.32 7.71 0.84
C TYR A 340 14.71 7.86 0.23
N VAL A 341 14.80 8.18 -1.07
CA VAL A 341 16.08 8.39 -1.75
C VAL A 341 16.73 9.68 -1.28
N GLU A 342 15.98 10.78 -1.25
CA GLU A 342 16.46 12.09 -0.79
C GLU A 342 16.93 12.04 0.68
N GLU A 343 16.17 11.38 1.56
CA GLU A 343 16.60 11.18 2.94
C GLU A 343 17.89 10.34 3.00
N LEU A 344 17.99 9.26 2.22
CA LEU A 344 19.18 8.44 2.22
C LEU A 344 20.40 9.20 1.67
N GLU A 345 20.21 10.03 0.64
CA GLU A 345 21.27 10.89 0.11
C GLU A 345 21.74 11.92 1.14
N GLN A 346 20.83 12.50 1.94
CA GLN A 346 21.21 13.40 3.02
C GLN A 346 21.99 12.70 4.13
N ILE A 347 21.62 11.45 4.47
CA ILE A 347 22.32 10.65 5.49
C ILE A 347 23.73 10.23 5.03
N LEU A 348 23.93 10.05 3.72
CA LEU A 348 25.21 9.58 3.15
C LEU A 348 26.16 10.72 2.74
N ARG A 349 25.72 11.98 2.82
CA ARG A 349 26.57 13.17 2.65
C ARG A 349 27.37 13.42 3.91
#